data_AF-A0AAV6LHZ2-F1
#
_entry.id   AF-A0AAV6LHZ2-F1
#
_cell.length_a   1.000
_cell.length_b   1.000
_cell.length_c   1.000
_cell.angle_alpha   90.00
_cell.angle_beta   90.00
_cell.angle_gamma   90.00
#
_symmetry.space_group_name_H-M   'P 1'
#
loop_
_entity.id
_entity.type
_entity.pdbx_description
1 polymer ?
#
loop_
_entity_poly.entity_id
_entity_poly.type
_entity_poly.pdbx_seq_one_letter_code
_entity_poly.pdbx_strand_id
1 'polypeptide(L)'
;MSSPISRREEYTSTTEYSRSTHDLLEEVSKQLLRWNSLNRTLTATERTMCCILENYQREDGVEIPEVLRDFMGGKTFLPFPNTPEKEAKGKKSKA
;
A
#
# COMPACT_ATOMS: atom_id res chain seq x y z
N MET A 1 6.55 -1.93 -71.03
CA MET A 1 5.49 -1.94 -70.01
C MET A 1 6.14 -2.44 -68.71
N SER A 2 6.66 -1.53 -67.88
CA SER A 2 7.34 -1.90 -66.63
C SER A 2 6.56 -1.27 -65.49
N SER A 3 5.77 -2.09 -64.80
CA SER A 3 4.96 -1.65 -63.67
C SER A 3 5.77 -1.77 -62.37
N PRO A 4 5.63 -0.82 -61.44
CA PRO A 4 6.59 -0.57 -60.38
C PRO A 4 6.31 -1.47 -59.17
N ILE A 5 6.97 -2.63 -59.12
CA ILE A 5 6.94 -3.56 -57.98
C ILE A 5 7.83 -3.06 -56.81
N SER A 6 8.66 -2.04 -57.02
CA SER A 6 9.77 -1.69 -56.11
C SER A 6 9.42 -0.83 -54.88
N ARG A 7 8.18 -0.36 -54.67
CA ARG A 7 7.88 0.66 -53.63
C ARG A 7 7.17 0.13 -52.38
N ARG A 8 7.04 -1.19 -52.21
CA ARG A 8 6.29 -1.80 -51.09
C ARG A 8 7.16 -2.38 -49.97
N GLU A 9 8.43 -2.67 -50.22
CA GLU A 9 9.34 -3.25 -49.22
C GLU A 9 9.98 -2.23 -48.27
N GLU A 10 10.08 -0.95 -48.65
CA GLU A 10 10.67 0.09 -47.78
C GLU A 10 9.70 0.58 -46.67
N TYR A 11 8.39 0.49 -46.91
CA TYR A 11 7.39 0.99 -45.96
C TYR A 11 7.21 0.07 -44.74
N THR A 12 7.37 -1.25 -44.92
CA THR A 12 7.34 -2.23 -43.82
C THR A 12 8.58 -2.09 -42.95
N SER A 13 9.76 -1.93 -43.54
CA SER A 13 11.03 -1.72 -42.82
C SER A 13 10.97 -0.55 -41.84
N THR A 14 10.46 0.62 -42.28
CA THR A 14 10.43 1.82 -41.43
C THR A 14 9.39 1.72 -40.31
N THR A 15 8.21 1.13 -40.60
CA THR A 15 7.16 0.93 -39.58
C THR A 15 7.50 -0.19 -38.59
N GLU A 16 8.14 -1.28 -39.04
CA GLU A 16 8.62 -2.37 -38.19
C GLU A 16 9.76 -1.93 -37.29
N TYR A 17 10.71 -1.13 -37.82
CA TYR A 17 11.75 -0.51 -37.01
C TYR A 17 11.15 0.42 -35.95
N SER A 18 10.18 1.27 -36.33
CA SER A 18 9.51 2.16 -35.38
C SER A 18 8.77 1.41 -34.26
N ARG A 19 8.08 0.30 -34.57
CA ARG A 19 7.48 -0.58 -33.57
C ARG A 19 8.52 -1.25 -32.68
N SER A 20 9.58 -1.80 -33.28
CA SER A 20 10.68 -2.42 -32.53
C SER A 20 11.32 -1.44 -31.54
N THR A 21 11.54 -0.19 -31.94
CA THR A 21 12.08 0.85 -31.03
C THR A 21 11.10 1.24 -29.93
N HIS A 22 9.79 1.29 -30.22
CA HIS A 22 8.76 1.56 -29.22
C HIS A 22 8.68 0.44 -28.18
N ASP A 23 8.72 -0.82 -28.63
CA ASP A 23 8.67 -2.00 -27.75
C ASP A 23 9.90 -2.10 -26.85
N LEU A 24 11.10 -1.81 -27.38
CA LEU A 24 12.35 -1.76 -26.61
C LEU A 24 12.34 -0.63 -25.56
N LEU A 25 11.82 0.55 -25.93
CA LEU A 25 11.67 1.67 -24.99
C LEU A 25 10.67 1.33 -23.89
N GLU A 26 9.58 0.64 -24.20
CA GLU A 26 8.59 0.21 -23.19
C GLU A 26 9.18 -0.83 -22.24
N GLU A 27 9.96 -1.78 -22.74
CA GLU A 27 10.64 -2.81 -21.93
C GLU A 27 11.70 -2.20 -21.00
N VAL A 28 12.53 -1.28 -21.50
CA VAL A 28 13.52 -0.54 -20.69
C VAL A 28 12.83 0.34 -19.65
N SER A 29 11.72 1.00 -20.02
CA SER A 29 10.91 1.81 -19.10
C SER A 29 10.29 0.97 -17.98
N LYS A 30 9.77 -0.21 -18.32
CA LYS A 30 9.23 -1.19 -17.34
C LYS A 30 10.32 -1.70 -16.40
N GLN A 31 11.52 -1.98 -16.89
CA GLN A 31 12.66 -2.41 -16.07
C GLN A 31 13.14 -1.29 -15.13
N LEU A 32 13.21 -0.04 -15.61
CA LEU A 32 13.54 1.13 -14.78
C LEU A 32 12.47 1.42 -13.72
N LEU A 33 11.18 1.26 -14.05
CA LEU A 33 10.07 1.40 -13.11
C LEU A 33 10.11 0.32 -12.00
N ARG A 34 10.54 -0.90 -12.35
CA ARG A 34 10.72 -2.01 -11.39
C ARG A 34 11.89 -1.77 -10.44
N TRP A 35 12.99 -1.20 -10.93
CA TRP A 35 14.18 -0.92 -10.12
C TRP A 35 13.95 0.19 -9.09
N ASN A 36 13.09 1.17 -9.42
CA ASN A 36 12.88 2.37 -8.61
C ASN A 36 11.64 2.33 -7.70
N SER A 37 10.92 1.20 -7.61
CA SER A 37 9.74 1.09 -6.74
C SER A 37 10.08 0.38 -5.42
N LEU A 38 10.34 1.17 -4.37
CA LEU A 38 10.68 0.67 -3.02
C LEU A 38 9.65 1.08 -1.97
N ASN A 39 8.38 0.75 -2.19
CA ASN A 39 7.33 0.98 -1.20
C ASN A 39 7.25 -0.18 -0.20
N ARG A 40 7.45 0.12 1.08
CA ARG A 40 7.18 -0.81 2.21
C ARG A 40 6.41 -0.08 3.30
N THR A 41 5.39 -0.75 3.84
CA THR A 41 4.64 -0.26 5.01
C THR A 41 5.56 -0.28 6.23
N LEU A 42 5.84 0.89 6.81
CA LEU A 42 6.66 1.03 8.02
C LEU A 42 5.95 0.42 9.25
N THR A 43 4.65 0.67 9.41
CA THR A 43 3.83 0.12 10.48
C THR A 43 2.36 0.17 10.09
N ALA A 44 1.68 -0.96 10.19
CA ALA A 44 0.22 -1.02 10.08
C ALA A 44 -0.38 -0.79 11.48
N THR A 45 -0.85 0.42 11.74
CA THR A 45 -1.23 0.90 13.08
C THR A 45 -2.20 -0.02 13.81
N GLU A 46 -3.26 -0.48 13.15
CA GLU A 46 -4.26 -1.39 13.76
C GLU A 46 -3.64 -2.73 14.16
N ARG A 47 -2.82 -3.32 13.28
CA ARG A 47 -2.17 -4.61 13.54
C ARG A 47 -1.15 -4.48 14.67
N THR A 48 -0.36 -3.40 14.67
CA THR A 48 0.59 -3.11 15.73
C THR A 48 -0.11 -2.85 17.06
N MET A 49 -1.27 -2.19 17.05
CA MET A 49 -2.07 -2.00 18.26
C MET A 49 -2.56 -3.34 18.83
N CYS A 50 -3.05 -4.26 18.00
CA CYS A 50 -3.38 -5.63 18.46
C CYS A 50 -2.17 -6.30 19.12
N CYS A 51 -1.00 -6.23 18.49
CA CYS A 51 0.22 -6.82 19.05
C CYS A 51 0.61 -6.17 20.40
N ILE A 52 0.43 -4.86 20.56
CA ILE A 52 0.70 -4.18 21.83
C ILE A 52 -0.28 -4.65 22.91
N LEU A 53 -1.57 -4.70 22.60
CA LEU A 53 -2.60 -5.15 23.54
C LEU A 53 -2.35 -6.59 24.00
N GLU A 54 -1.96 -7.49 23.10
CA GLU A 54 -1.68 -8.90 23.43
C GLU A 54 -0.43 -9.08 24.29
N ASN A 55 0.67 -8.37 23.99
CA ASN A 55 1.96 -8.58 24.68
C ASN A 55 2.06 -7.80 26.00
N TYR A 56 1.37 -6.67 26.12
CA TYR A 56 1.46 -5.78 27.28
C TYR A 56 0.23 -5.82 28.18
N GLN A 57 -0.65 -6.83 28.03
CA GLN A 57 -1.77 -7.03 28.94
C GLN A 57 -1.30 -7.36 30.38
N ARG A 58 -2.01 -6.80 31.36
CA ARG A 58 -1.90 -7.03 32.80
C ARG A 58 -3.30 -7.32 33.36
N GLU A 59 -3.39 -7.76 34.60
CA GLU A 59 -4.69 -8.08 35.24
C GLU A 59 -5.65 -6.88 35.25
N ASP A 60 -5.11 -5.68 35.53
CA ASP A 60 -5.91 -4.46 35.69
C ASP A 60 -6.00 -3.58 34.42
N GLY A 61 -5.31 -3.94 33.33
CA GLY A 61 -5.17 -3.05 32.17
C GLY A 61 -4.05 -3.44 31.19
N VAL A 62 -3.55 -2.46 30.45
CA VAL A 62 -2.46 -2.60 29.47
C VAL A 62 -1.32 -1.65 29.81
N GLU A 63 -0.11 -2.18 29.88
CA GLU A 63 1.11 -1.40 30.08
C GLU A 63 1.56 -0.72 28.77
N ILE A 64 1.93 0.56 28.82
CA ILE A 64 2.39 1.29 27.62
C ILE A 64 3.89 1.03 27.40
N PRO A 65 4.31 0.59 26.19
CA PRO A 65 5.72 0.43 25.85
C PRO A 65 6.52 1.70 26.07
N GLU A 66 7.75 1.59 26.59
CA GLU A 66 8.57 2.74 26.99
C GLU A 66 8.72 3.80 25.89
N VAL A 67 8.92 3.35 24.65
CA VAL A 67 9.07 4.21 23.46
C VAL A 67 7.81 5.00 23.09
N LEU A 68 6.64 4.60 23.57
CA LEU A 68 5.36 5.28 23.29
C LEU A 68 4.92 6.24 24.41
N ARG A 69 5.57 6.20 25.58
CA ARG A 69 5.16 6.98 26.77
C ARG A 69 5.22 8.48 26.53
N ASP A 70 6.26 8.96 25.84
CA ASP A 70 6.42 10.39 25.51
C ASP A 70 5.30 10.90 24.59
N PHE A 71 4.82 10.05 23.68
CA PHE A 71 3.70 10.35 22.79
C PHE A 71 2.34 10.28 23.49
N MET A 72 2.27 9.62 24.66
CA MET A 72 1.05 9.47 25.45
C MET A 72 0.98 10.42 26.66
N GLY A 73 1.81 11.48 26.66
CA GLY A 73 1.84 12.48 27.72
C GLY A 73 2.43 11.95 29.04
N GLY A 74 3.38 11.02 28.95
CA GLY A 74 4.04 10.40 30.12
C GLY A 74 3.20 9.33 30.83
N LYS A 75 2.06 8.94 30.27
CA LYS A 75 1.24 7.86 30.83
C LYS A 75 1.93 6.51 30.65
N THR A 76 1.94 5.72 31.71
CA THR A 76 2.60 4.39 31.74
C THR A 76 1.61 3.24 31.68
N PHE A 77 0.34 3.47 32.02
CA PHE A 77 -0.66 2.41 32.18
C PHE A 77 -2.04 2.85 31.67
N LEU A 78 -2.74 1.91 31.02
CA LEU A 78 -4.11 2.06 30.53
C LEU A 78 -5.03 1.09 31.30
N PRO A 79 -5.86 1.56 32.24
CA PRO A 79 -6.75 0.69 33.00
C PRO A 79 -7.94 0.21 32.16
N PHE A 80 -8.43 -1.01 32.42
CA PHE A 80 -9.69 -1.45 31.84
C PHE A 80 -10.88 -0.70 32.46
N PRO A 81 -11.90 -0.32 31.67
CA PRO A 81 -13.10 0.28 32.22
C PRO A 81 -13.87 -0.76 33.06
N ASN A 82 -14.28 -0.36 34.27
CA ASN A 82 -15.04 -1.21 35.21
C ASN A 82 -16.48 -1.51 34.75
N THR A 83 -16.91 -0.94 33.61
CA THR A 83 -18.29 -1.06 33.14
C THR A 83 -18.29 -1.43 31.66
N PRO A 84 -18.98 -2.52 31.25
CA PRO A 84 -19.25 -2.73 29.83
C PRO A 84 -20.24 -1.64 29.38
N GLU A 85 -19.77 -0.64 28.65
CA GLU A 85 -20.67 0.30 27.98
C GLU A 85 -21.53 -0.49 27.00
N LYS A 86 -22.85 -0.52 27.26
CA LYS A 86 -23.83 -1.09 26.34
C LYS A 86 -23.80 -0.25 25.07
N GLU A 87 -23.41 -0.85 23.95
CA GLU A 87 -23.54 -0.26 22.63
C GLU A 87 -24.96 0.31 22.46
N ALA A 88 -25.05 1.63 22.23
CA ALA A 88 -26.29 2.27 21.84
C ALA A 88 -26.66 1.79 20.43
N LYS A 89 -27.40 0.68 20.33
CA LYS A 89 -28.04 0.23 19.09
C LYS A 89 -28.83 1.41 18.51
N GLY A 90 -28.40 1.88 17.34
CA GLY A 90 -29.08 2.92 16.58
C GLY A 90 -30.56 2.59 16.41
N LYS A 91 -31.43 3.49 16.88
CA LYS A 91 -32.84 3.50 16.54
C LYS A 91 -32.94 3.74 15.03
N LYS A 92 -33.07 2.68 14.22
CA LYS A 92 -33.64 2.83 12.87
C LYS A 92 -35.11 3.19 13.03
N SER A 93 -35.42 4.47 12.88
CA SER A 93 -36.78 4.95 12.64
C SER A 93 -37.25 4.32 11.33
N LYS A 94 -38.24 3.43 11.44
CA LYS A 94 -39.00 2.94 10.28
C LYS A 94 -39.98 4.05 9.89
N ALA A 95 -39.73 4.67 8.75
CA ALA A 95 -40.74 5.43 8.00
C ALA A 95 -41.58 4.45 7.17
#